data_AF-A0A369R906-F1
#
_entry.id   AF-A0A369R906-F1
#
_cell.length_a   1.000
_cell.length_b   1.000
_cell.length_c   1.000
_cell.angle_alpha   90.00
_cell.angle_beta   90.00
_cell.angle_gamma   90.00
#
_symmetry.space_group_name_H-M   'P 1'
#
loop_
_entity.id
_entity.type
_entity.pdbx_description
1 polymer ?
#
loop_
_entity_poly.entity_id
_entity_poly.type
_entity_poly.pdbx_seq_one_letter_code
_entity_poly.pdbx_strand_id
1 'polypeptide(L)'
;MNTDNPVCAPSGLYWQGINWSRVSRRVRRLQARIAKATKEGRHCKAKALQWLLTHSYSGKALAVKRVTTNRGKYTPGVDNDVWKTSKAKANAVAS
;
A
#
# COMPACT_ATOMS: atom_id res chain seq x y z
N MET A 1 30.83 -17.58 10.79
CA MET A 1 30.39 -16.32 10.15
C MET A 1 29.13 -15.89 10.85
N ASN A 2 29.18 -14.72 11.49
CA ASN A 2 28.29 -14.33 12.58
C ASN A 2 26.88 -13.98 12.09
N THR A 3 25.87 -14.55 12.75
CA THR A 3 24.46 -14.20 12.59
C THR A 3 24.12 -13.07 13.55
N ASP A 4 24.31 -11.83 13.11
CA ASP A 4 23.85 -10.65 13.85
C ASP A 4 22.32 -10.56 13.72
N ASN A 5 21.63 -11.19 14.67
CA ASN A 5 20.20 -11.06 14.89
C ASN A 5 19.95 -9.77 15.69
N PRO A 6 19.33 -8.71 15.12
CA PRO A 6 19.07 -7.51 15.89
C PRO A 6 17.89 -7.73 16.84
N VAL A 7 18.18 -7.70 18.14
CA VAL A 7 17.28 -7.86 19.30
C VAL A 7 16.38 -6.63 19.52
N CYS A 8 16.15 -5.79 18.52
CA CYS A 8 15.32 -4.59 18.65
C CYS A 8 14.30 -4.55 17.52
N ALA A 9 13.00 -4.51 17.86
CA ALA A 9 11.94 -4.38 16.87
C ALA A 9 12.24 -3.13 16.01
N PRO A 10 12.39 -3.25 14.68
CA PRO A 10 12.70 -2.10 13.86
C PRO A 10 11.53 -1.13 13.99
N SER A 11 11.76 -0.02 14.68
CA SER A 11 10.83 1.09 14.95
C SER A 11 10.61 1.95 13.70
N GLY A 12 10.63 1.32 12.53
CA GLY A 12 10.36 1.90 11.22
C GLY A 12 9.61 0.90 10.35
N LEU A 13 8.72 1.42 9.51
CA LEU A 13 7.94 0.65 8.53
C LEU A 13 8.83 -0.29 7.71
N TYR A 14 8.91 -1.55 8.11
CA TYR A 14 9.75 -2.54 7.44
C TYR A 14 8.99 -3.11 6.24
N TRP A 15 9.36 -2.63 5.04
CA TRP A 15 8.72 -3.02 3.77
C TRP A 15 8.61 -4.54 3.58
N GLN A 16 9.66 -5.28 3.96
CA GLN A 16 9.70 -6.75 3.83
C GLN A 16 8.83 -7.46 4.88
N GLY A 17 8.50 -6.81 5.99
CA GLY A 17 7.66 -7.35 7.07
C GLY A 17 6.16 -7.14 6.85
N ILE A 18 5.76 -6.48 5.77
CA ILE A 18 4.35 -6.22 5.48
C ILE A 18 3.64 -7.54 5.17
N ASN A 19 2.63 -7.87 5.97
CA ASN A 19 1.74 -8.98 5.67
C ASN A 19 0.81 -8.64 4.49
N TRP A 20 1.26 -8.99 3.27
CA TRP A 20 0.57 -8.67 2.03
C TRP A 20 -0.79 -9.33 1.88
N SER A 21 -1.02 -10.50 2.48
CA SER A 21 -2.31 -11.19 2.42
C SER A 21 -3.36 -10.43 3.24
N ARG A 22 -2.99 -9.93 4.42
CA ARG A 22 -3.85 -9.07 5.26
C ARG A 22 -4.17 -7.74 4.57
N VAL A 23 -3.16 -7.08 4.00
CA VAL A 23 -3.32 -5.83 3.24
C VAL A 23 -4.31 -6.03 2.08
N SER A 24 -4.08 -7.06 1.25
CA SER A 24 -4.92 -7.35 0.09
C SER A 24 -6.35 -7.69 0.49
N ARG A 25 -6.54 -8.44 1.58
CA ARG A 25 -7.88 -8.77 2.12
C ARG A 25 -8.63 -7.51 2.56
N ARG A 26 -7.96 -6.58 3.24
CA ARG A 26 -8.57 -5.32 3.70
C ARG A 26 -9.00 -4.44 2.53
N VAL A 27 -8.14 -4.28 1.53
CA VAL A 27 -8.46 -3.54 0.30
C VAL A 27 -9.64 -4.18 -0.45
N ARG A 28 -9.63 -5.51 -0.64
CA ARG A 28 -10.71 -6.23 -1.33
C ARG A 28 -12.06 -6.05 -0.63
N ARG A 29 -12.09 -6.09 0.71
CA ARG A 29 -13.31 -5.82 1.48
C ARG A 29 -13.86 -4.41 1.27
N LEU A 30 -12.99 -3.39 1.24
CA LEU A 30 -13.41 -2.01 0.96
C LEU A 30 -13.93 -1.87 -0.47
N GLN A 31 -13.25 -2.45 -1.46
CA GLN A 31 -13.69 -2.45 -2.86
C GLN A 31 -15.06 -3.12 -3.02
N ALA A 32 -15.30 -4.25 -2.38
CA ALA A 32 -16.61 -4.92 -2.38
C ALA A 32 -17.71 -4.05 -1.76
N ARG A 33 -17.40 -3.33 -0.67
CA ARG A 33 -18.34 -2.37 -0.04
C ARG A 33 -18.65 -1.18 -0.95
N ILE A 34 -17.67 -0.69 -1.69
CA ILE A 34 -17.87 0.37 -2.69
C ILE A 34 -18.80 -0.14 -3.79
N ALA A 35 -18.51 -1.32 -4.37
CA ALA A 35 -19.36 -1.92 -5.40
C ALA A 35 -20.81 -2.12 -4.93
N LYS A 36 -21.00 -2.62 -3.70
CA LYS A 36 -22.33 -2.75 -3.08
C LYS A 36 -23.03 -1.41 -2.90
N ALA A 37 -22.34 -0.40 -2.38
CA ALA A 37 -22.92 0.93 -2.17
C ALA A 37 -23.31 1.61 -3.49
N THR A 38 -22.50 1.46 -4.54
CA THR A 38 -22.80 1.96 -5.89
C THR A 38 -24.02 1.24 -6.48
N LYS A 39 -24.10 -0.09 -6.36
CA LYS A 39 -25.26 -0.88 -6.83
C LYS A 39 -26.57 -0.47 -6.15
N GLU A 40 -26.51 -0.12 -4.86
CA GLU A 40 -27.66 0.36 -4.08
C GLU A 40 -27.99 1.86 -4.29
N GLY A 41 -27.30 2.56 -5.21
CA GLY A 41 -27.50 4.00 -5.46
C GLY A 41 -27.00 4.93 -4.34
N ARG A 42 -26.26 4.41 -3.35
CA ARG A 42 -25.78 5.16 -2.19
C ARG A 42 -24.45 5.87 -2.50
N HIS A 43 -24.49 6.84 -3.40
CA HIS A 43 -23.30 7.52 -3.92
C HIS A 43 -22.46 8.24 -2.85
N CYS A 44 -23.10 8.89 -1.86
CA CYS A 44 -22.38 9.54 -0.75
C CYS A 44 -21.56 8.52 0.07
N LYS A 45 -22.13 7.34 0.31
CA LYS A 45 -21.44 6.24 0.99
C LYS A 45 -20.31 5.68 0.15
N ALA A 46 -20.50 5.53 -1.17
CA ALA A 46 -19.43 5.10 -2.06
C ALA A 46 -18.25 6.08 -2.04
N LYS A 47 -18.51 7.40 -2.10
CA LYS A 47 -17.47 8.45 -2.00
C LYS A 47 -16.72 8.38 -0.66
N ALA A 48 -17.43 8.23 0.46
CA ALA A 48 -16.80 8.09 1.78
C ALA A 48 -15.91 6.84 1.87
N LEU A 49 -16.35 5.72 1.29
CA LEU A 49 -15.56 4.48 1.26
C LEU A 49 -14.34 4.57 0.33
N GLN A 50 -14.46 5.28 -0.80
CA GLN A 50 -13.34 5.58 -1.68
C GLN A 50 -12.30 6.43 -0.97
N TRP A 51 -12.73 7.50 -0.29
CA TRP A 51 -11.84 8.35 0.52
C TRP A 51 -11.13 7.53 1.61
N LEU A 52 -11.87 6.68 2.33
CA LEU A 52 -11.27 5.78 3.31
C LEU A 52 -10.24 4.83 2.69
N LEU A 53 -10.49 4.31 1.48
CA LEU A 53 -9.58 3.41 0.80
C LEU A 53 -8.28 4.11 0.41
N THR A 54 -8.35 5.30 -0.21
CA THR A 54 -7.18 6.05 -0.69
C THR A 54 -6.30 6.56 0.45
N HIS A 55 -6.91 6.92 1.59
CA HIS A 55 -6.19 7.40 2.77
C HIS A 55 -5.72 6.27 3.69
N SER A 56 -6.15 5.03 3.47
CA SER A 56 -5.73 3.90 4.30
C SER A 56 -4.29 3.47 3.99
N TYR A 57 -3.56 3.12 5.06
CA TYR A 57 -2.25 2.49 4.97
C TYR A 57 -2.23 1.29 4.01
N SER A 58 -3.25 0.42 4.09
CA SER A 58 -3.33 -0.77 3.24
C SER A 58 -3.54 -0.43 1.75
N GLY A 59 -4.27 0.65 1.45
CA GLY A 59 -4.44 1.15 0.10
C GLY A 59 -3.11 1.66 -0.48
N LYS A 60 -2.45 2.57 0.25
CA LYS A 60 -1.14 3.13 -0.11
C LYS A 60 -0.07 2.03 -0.29
N ALA A 61 0.05 1.11 0.67
CA ALA A 61 1.01 0.00 0.62
C ALA A 61 0.82 -0.89 -0.62
N LEU A 62 -0.43 -1.22 -0.95
CA LEU A 62 -0.73 -2.05 -2.12
C LEU A 62 -0.41 -1.31 -3.43
N ALA A 63 -0.66 0.01 -3.49
CA ALA A 63 -0.32 0.84 -4.64
C ALA A 63 1.20 0.89 -4.87
N VAL A 64 1.98 1.20 -3.82
CA VAL A 64 3.45 1.22 -3.89
C VAL A 64 3.99 -0.15 -4.32
N LYS A 65 3.40 -1.26 -3.81
CA LYS A 65 3.85 -2.60 -4.21
C LYS A 65 3.64 -2.83 -5.70
N ARG A 66 2.47 -2.46 -6.23
CA ARG A 66 2.16 -2.64 -7.66
C ARG A 66 3.13 -1.86 -8.55
N VAL A 67 3.36 -0.59 -8.24
CA VAL A 67 4.28 0.26 -9.03
C VAL A 67 5.71 -0.29 -8.99
N THR A 68 6.19 -0.69 -7.81
CA THR A 68 7.58 -1.12 -7.61
C THR A 68 7.88 -2.54 -8.04
N THR A 69 6.86 -3.35 -8.31
CA THR A 69 7.02 -4.74 -8.79
C THR A 69 6.77 -4.89 -10.29
N ASN A 70 6.29 -3.84 -10.97
CA ASN A 70 5.99 -3.88 -12.40
C ASN A 70 7.28 -3.97 -13.25
N ARG A 71 7.14 -4.38 -14.52
CA ARG A 71 8.25 -4.43 -15.51
C ARG A 71 8.92 -3.06 -15.69
N GLY A 72 8.13 -1.98 -15.70
CA GLY A 72 8.61 -0.59 -15.81
C GLY A 72 9.11 0.04 -14.50
N LYS A 73 9.35 -0.73 -13.42
CA LYS A 73 9.77 -0.21 -12.10
C LYS A 73 11.08 0.59 -12.08
N TYR A 74 11.83 0.60 -13.17
CA TYR A 74 13.09 1.34 -13.31
C TYR A 74 12.96 2.62 -14.13
N THR A 75 11.79 2.85 -14.74
CA THR A 75 11.52 4.05 -15.53
C THR A 75 10.91 5.10 -14.60
N PRO A 76 11.52 6.29 -14.46
CA PRO A 76 10.93 7.38 -13.69
C PRO A 76 9.59 7.80 -14.33
N GLY A 77 8.60 8.07 -13.48
CA GLY A 77 7.33 8.66 -13.90
C GLY A 77 7.44 10.18 -14.07
N VAL A 78 6.29 10.85 -14.10
CA VAL A 78 6.21 12.33 -14.15
C VAL A 78 6.94 12.98 -12.97
N ASP A 79 6.91 12.33 -11.80
CA ASP A 79 7.58 12.79 -10.58
C ASP A 79 9.11 12.60 -10.64
N ASN A 80 9.67 12.07 -11.73
CA ASN A 80 11.09 11.77 -11.95
C ASN A 80 11.75 10.82 -10.93
N ASP A 81 10.97 10.27 -9.99
CA ASP A 81 11.46 9.42 -8.90
C ASP A 81 11.29 7.91 -9.17
N VAL A 82 12.24 7.11 -8.66
CA VAL A 82 12.20 5.64 -8.70
C VAL A 82 12.45 5.05 -7.30
N TRP A 83 11.48 4.30 -6.77
CA TRP A 83 11.59 3.68 -5.44
C TRP A 83 12.31 2.33 -5.47
N LYS A 84 13.65 2.36 -5.41
CA LYS A 84 14.50 1.16 -5.44
C LYS A 84 14.64 0.49 -4.06
N THR A 85 14.86 1.28 -3.01
CA THR A 85 15.19 0.77 -1.67
C THR A 85 13.93 0.49 -0.84
N SER A 86 14.01 -0.48 0.08
CA SER A 86 12.92 -0.78 1.02
C SER A 86 12.52 0.44 1.86
N LYS A 87 13.49 1.30 2.22
CA LYS A 87 13.25 2.56 2.93
C LYS A 87 12.46 3.56 2.07
N ALA A 88 12.83 3.74 0.80
CA ALA A 88 12.08 4.61 -0.11
C ALA A 88 10.63 4.13 -0.28
N LYS A 89 10.43 2.81 -0.41
CA LYS A 89 9.09 2.21 -0.51
C LYS A 89 8.28 2.42 0.77
N ALA A 90 8.90 2.25 1.94
CA ALA A 90 8.23 2.49 3.22
C ALA A 90 7.83 3.95 3.42
N ASN A 91 8.72 4.89 3.06
CA ASN A 91 8.46 6.32 3.12
C ASN A 91 7.28 6.72 2.21
N ALA A 92 7.22 6.18 0.99
CA ALA A 92 6.12 6.41 0.05
C ALA A 92 4.75 5.91 0.55
N VAL A 93 4.72 5.00 1.52
CA VAL A 93 3.46 4.57 2.17
C VAL A 93 3.07 5.50 3.33
N ALA A 94 4.06 6.14 3.95
CA ALA A 94 3.88 7.05 5.08
C ALA A 94 3.51 8.48 4.67
N SER A 95 3.83 8.91 3.45
CA SER A 95 3.32 10.15 2.84
C SER A 95 1.84 10.01 2.48
#